data_AF-A0A8J2HKL4-F1
#
_entry.id   AF-A0A8J2HKL4-F1
#
_cell.length_a   1.000
_cell.length_b   1.000
_cell.length_c   1.000
_cell.angle_alpha   90.00
_cell.angle_beta   90.00
_cell.angle_gamma   90.00
#
_symmetry.space_group_name_H-M   'P 1'
#
loop_
_entity.id
_entity.type
_entity.pdbx_description
1 polymer ?
#
loop_
_entity_poly.entity_id
_entity_poly.type
_entity_poly.pdbx_seq_one_letter_code
_entity_poly.pdbx_strand_id
1 'polypeptide(L)'
;MSDLTRLYYLLLVANASYLALTKSDNLVENYCHLCTRHTMCRYPFDDVSPNCKNIEHGDLDPEEILSILNQHNLRRNFIASGKEIRGNPGPQPPAKNMMELSWDDELAVLARRWALQCVLSKDECRDVSEYPYHILYSR
;
A
#
# COMPACT_ATOMS: atom_id res chain seq x y z
N MET A 1 30.59 35.68 -7.33
CA MET A 1 30.14 34.27 -7.49
C MET A 1 30.22 33.94 -8.96
N SER A 2 31.13 33.06 -9.35
CA SER A 2 31.49 32.82 -10.75
C SER A 2 30.33 32.17 -11.51
N ASP A 3 30.11 32.54 -12.78
CA ASP A 3 29.08 31.94 -13.65
C ASP A 3 29.15 30.41 -13.72
N LEU A 4 30.33 29.85 -13.48
CA LEU A 4 30.59 28.42 -13.37
C LEU A 4 29.81 27.73 -12.23
N THR A 5 29.58 28.40 -11.11
CA THR A 5 28.80 27.81 -10.00
C THR A 5 27.30 27.78 -10.31
N ARG A 6 26.79 28.76 -11.09
CA ARG A 6 25.41 28.77 -11.56
C ARG A 6 25.14 27.71 -12.62
N LEU A 7 26.05 27.53 -13.58
CA LEU A 7 25.96 26.47 -14.58
C LEU A 7 26.00 25.07 -13.95
N TYR A 8 26.90 24.86 -12.99
CA TYR A 8 26.98 23.58 -12.26
C TYR A 8 25.70 23.27 -11.49
N TYR A 9 25.11 24.26 -10.81
CA TYR A 9 23.86 24.10 -10.08
C TYR A 9 22.67 23.79 -11.00
N LEU A 10 22.59 24.45 -12.16
CA LEU A 10 21.55 24.17 -13.16
C LEU A 10 21.66 22.76 -13.74
N LEU A 11 22.88 22.27 -14.00
CA LEU A 11 23.11 20.89 -14.46
C LEU A 11 22.75 19.86 -13.38
N LEU A 12 23.05 20.13 -12.11
CA LEU A 12 22.66 19.26 -11.00
C LEU A 12 21.13 19.17 -10.84
N VAL A 13 20.43 20.31 -10.91
CA VAL A 13 18.96 20.36 -10.79
C VAL A 13 18.28 19.68 -11.98
N ALA A 14 18.81 19.84 -13.19
CA ALA A 14 18.30 19.18 -14.39
C ALA A 14 18.43 17.64 -14.31
N ASN A 15 19.55 17.12 -13.80
CA ASN A 15 19.73 15.69 -13.57
C ASN A 15 18.79 15.15 -12.49
N ALA A 16 18.60 15.87 -11.38
CA ALA A 16 17.70 15.46 -10.30
C ALA A 16 16.23 15.43 -10.73
N SER A 17 15.79 16.40 -11.54
CA SER A 17 14.43 16.44 -12.08
C SER A 17 14.20 15.35 -13.14
N TYR A 18 15.19 15.06 -13.98
CA TYR A 18 15.13 13.93 -14.93
C TYR A 18 15.08 12.55 -14.24
N LEU A 19 15.83 12.38 -13.14
CA LEU A 19 15.78 11.16 -12.31
C LEU A 19 14.42 10.99 -11.60
N ALA A 20 13.78 12.08 -11.20
CA ALA A 20 12.45 12.02 -10.59
C ALA A 20 11.35 11.61 -11.60
N LEU A 21 11.45 12.09 -12.85
CA LEU A 21 10.52 11.72 -13.94
C LEU A 21 10.60 10.23 -14.30
N THR A 22 11.80 9.66 -14.40
CA THR A 22 11.99 8.24 -14.78
C THR A 22 11.69 7.23 -13.68
N LYS A 23 11.65 7.66 -12.41
CA LYS A 23 11.34 6.80 -11.26
C LYS A 23 9.85 6.47 -11.15
N SER A 24 8.98 7.40 -11.54
CA SER A 24 7.52 7.25 -11.54
C SER A 24 7.06 6.22 -12.58
N ASP A 25 7.59 6.30 -13.80
CA ASP A 25 7.15 5.45 -14.92
C ASP A 25 7.55 3.97 -14.77
N ASN A 26 8.66 3.69 -14.07
CA ASN A 26 9.15 2.32 -13.83
C ASN A 26 8.36 1.51 -12.81
N LEU A 27 7.54 2.13 -11.95
CA LEU A 27 6.78 1.40 -10.94
C LEU A 27 5.51 0.75 -11.51
N VAL A 28 4.90 1.35 -12.53
CA VAL A 28 3.66 0.83 -13.15
C VAL A 28 3.94 -0.35 -14.09
N GLU A 29 5.05 -0.32 -14.83
CA GLU A 29 5.41 -1.38 -15.78
C GLU A 29 5.67 -2.75 -15.11
N ASN A 30 6.07 -2.77 -13.84
CA ASN A 30 6.49 -4.02 -13.17
C ASN A 30 5.30 -4.89 -12.71
N TYR A 31 4.21 -4.30 -12.23
CA TYR A 31 3.10 -5.09 -11.68
C TYR A 31 2.27 -5.85 -12.73
N CYS A 32 2.29 -5.41 -13.99
CA CYS A 32 1.47 -6.02 -15.05
C CYS A 32 1.96 -7.41 -15.46
N HIS A 33 3.20 -7.74 -15.10
CA HIS A 33 3.76 -9.07 -15.28
C HIS A 33 3.36 -10.05 -14.18
N LEU A 34 2.98 -9.55 -12.99
CA LEU A 34 2.55 -10.40 -11.88
C LEU A 34 1.19 -11.05 -12.20
N CYS A 35 0.28 -10.30 -12.81
CA CYS A 35 -1.03 -10.80 -13.25
C CYS A 35 -1.71 -9.88 -14.28
N THR A 36 -2.53 -10.48 -15.14
CA THR A 36 -3.17 -9.82 -16.31
C THR A 36 -4.06 -8.61 -15.96
N ARG A 37 -4.69 -8.60 -14.77
CA ARG A 37 -5.64 -7.55 -14.36
C ARG A 37 -5.28 -6.94 -13.01
N HIS A 38 -3.99 -6.70 -12.81
CA HIS A 38 -3.48 -6.04 -11.62
C HIS A 38 -4.06 -4.62 -11.44
N THR A 39 -4.35 -4.22 -10.21
CA THR A 39 -4.90 -2.89 -9.85
C THR A 39 -4.08 -1.74 -10.46
N MET A 40 -2.76 -1.77 -10.34
CA MET A 40 -1.87 -0.71 -10.89
C MET A 40 -1.86 -0.64 -12.42
N CYS A 41 -2.21 -1.73 -13.11
CA CYS A 41 -2.24 -1.76 -14.58
C CYS A 41 -3.58 -1.29 -15.11
N ARG A 42 -4.65 -1.65 -14.42
CA ARG A 42 -6.00 -1.18 -14.72
C ARG A 42 -6.15 0.32 -14.45
N TYR A 43 -5.45 0.80 -13.42
CA TYR A 43 -5.46 2.19 -13.00
C TYR A 43 -4.01 2.68 -12.89
N PRO A 44 -3.39 3.14 -13.99
CA PRO A 44 -1.98 3.54 -14.01
C PRO A 44 -1.72 4.85 -13.25
N PHE A 45 -2.74 5.70 -13.09
CA PHE A 45 -2.66 6.98 -12.39
C PHE A 45 -3.49 6.95 -11.10
N ASP A 46 -3.17 7.85 -10.17
CA ASP A 46 -3.86 7.99 -8.88
C ASP A 46 -5.14 8.84 -8.99
N ASP A 47 -5.87 8.66 -10.09
CA ASP A 47 -7.06 9.45 -10.36
C ASP A 47 -8.29 8.87 -9.65
N VAL A 48 -9.14 9.77 -9.16
CA VAL A 48 -10.44 9.42 -8.60
C VAL A 48 -11.37 8.96 -9.71
N SER A 49 -11.97 7.78 -9.54
CA SER A 49 -12.97 7.26 -10.47
C SER A 49 -14.25 8.12 -10.49
N PRO A 50 -14.92 8.27 -11.64
CA PRO A 50 -16.24 8.91 -11.72
C PRO A 50 -17.33 8.27 -10.84
N ASN A 51 -17.10 7.05 -10.34
CA ASN A 51 -18.01 6.37 -9.41
C ASN A 51 -18.00 7.00 -8.01
N CYS A 52 -16.92 7.70 -7.65
CA CYS A 52 -16.79 8.35 -6.35
C CYS A 52 -17.69 9.59 -6.26
N LYS A 53 -18.30 9.79 -5.10
CA LYS A 53 -19.11 10.99 -4.79
C LYS A 53 -18.66 11.56 -3.46
N ASN A 54 -18.49 12.88 -3.38
CA ASN A 54 -18.13 13.61 -2.16
C ASN A 54 -16.90 13.02 -1.44
N ILE A 55 -15.85 12.71 -2.20
CA ILE A 55 -14.59 12.20 -1.63
C ILE A 55 -13.76 13.36 -1.09
N GLU A 56 -13.25 13.19 0.12
CA GLU A 56 -12.11 13.95 0.62
C GLU A 56 -10.85 13.28 0.10
N HIS A 57 -10.17 13.94 -0.83
CA HIS A 57 -8.97 13.40 -1.46
C HIS A 57 -7.75 13.69 -0.59
N GLY A 58 -7.53 12.85 0.41
CA GLY A 58 -6.36 12.90 1.31
C GLY A 58 -5.64 11.56 1.34
N ASP A 59 -4.34 11.60 1.64
CA ASP A 59 -3.60 10.43 2.13
C ASP A 59 -3.84 10.28 3.62
N LEU A 60 -3.63 9.06 4.13
CA LEU A 60 -3.66 8.81 5.56
C LEU A 60 -2.51 9.54 6.22
N ASP A 61 -2.80 10.26 7.30
CA ASP A 61 -1.76 10.88 8.11
C ASP A 61 -1.05 9.85 9.02
N PRO A 62 0.13 10.19 9.58
CA PRO A 62 0.88 9.26 10.43
C PRO A 62 0.12 8.79 11.69
N GLU A 63 -0.80 9.59 12.22
CA GLU A 63 -1.60 9.23 13.39
C GLU A 63 -2.69 8.22 13.00
N GLU A 64 -3.32 8.40 11.85
CA GLU A 64 -4.28 7.46 11.27
C GLU A 64 -3.64 6.10 10.97
N ILE A 65 -2.45 6.10 10.33
CA ILE A 65 -1.68 4.88 10.06
C ILE A 65 -1.37 4.14 11.36
N LEU A 66 -0.89 4.86 12.38
CA LEU A 66 -0.57 4.29 13.69
C LEU A 66 -1.83 3.73 14.38
N SER A 67 -2.95 4.43 14.30
CA SER A 67 -4.24 3.98 14.84
C SER A 67 -4.71 2.68 14.17
N ILE A 68 -4.61 2.58 12.84
CA ILE A 68 -4.95 1.38 12.08
C ILE A 68 -4.09 0.20 12.54
N LEU A 69 -2.76 0.37 12.58
CA LEU A 69 -1.85 -0.68 13.02
C LEU A 69 -2.14 -1.14 14.46
N ASN A 70 -2.26 -0.19 15.38
CA ASN A 70 -2.53 -0.48 16.79
C ASN A 70 -3.82 -1.27 16.96
N GLN A 71 -4.90 -0.87 16.29
CA GLN A 71 -6.18 -1.59 16.39
C GLN A 71 -6.05 -3.03 15.86
N HIS A 72 -5.37 -3.24 14.73
CA HIS A 72 -5.13 -4.59 14.21
C HIS A 72 -4.28 -5.43 15.16
N ASN A 73 -3.17 -4.89 15.66
CA ASN A 73 -2.24 -5.59 16.54
C ASN A 73 -2.84 -5.91 17.90
N LEU A 74 -3.60 -4.98 18.49
CA LEU A 74 -4.38 -5.23 19.71
C LEU A 74 -5.36 -6.39 19.52
N ARG A 75 -6.08 -6.39 18.38
CA ARG A 75 -7.04 -7.45 18.07
C ARG A 75 -6.37 -8.80 17.83
N ARG A 76 -5.27 -8.83 17.07
CA ARG A 76 -4.46 -10.03 16.81
C ARG A 76 -3.90 -10.62 18.10
N ASN A 77 -3.37 -9.77 18.99
CA ASN A 77 -2.88 -10.18 20.30
C ASN A 77 -4.00 -10.74 21.19
N PHE A 78 -5.17 -10.11 21.19
CA PHE A 78 -6.33 -10.63 21.93
C PHE A 78 -6.72 -12.04 21.47
N ILE A 79 -6.80 -12.27 20.15
CA ILE A 79 -7.09 -13.60 19.59
C ILE A 79 -5.96 -14.58 19.93
N ALA A 80 -4.70 -14.19 19.73
CA ALA A 80 -3.54 -15.03 19.99
C ALA A 80 -3.44 -15.49 21.45
N SER A 81 -3.92 -14.66 22.40
CA SER A 81 -4.01 -15.01 23.82
C SER A 81 -5.13 -16.01 24.17
N GLY A 82 -5.93 -16.45 23.19
CA GLY A 82 -7.02 -17.41 23.39
C GLY A 82 -8.25 -16.83 24.10
N LYS A 83 -8.38 -15.50 24.14
CA LYS A 83 -9.47 -14.80 24.85
C LYS A 83 -10.73 -14.57 23.99
N GLU A 84 -10.68 -14.83 22.69
CA GLU A 84 -11.84 -14.65 21.81
C GLU A 84 -12.79 -15.86 21.87
N ILE A 85 -13.89 -15.67 22.60
CA ILE A 85 -14.89 -16.71 22.84
C ILE A 85 -15.85 -16.95 21.66
N ARG A 86 -15.98 -16.00 20.73
CA ARG A 86 -16.89 -16.11 19.58
C ARG A 86 -16.33 -17.05 18.51
N GLY A 87 -17.22 -17.78 17.84
CA GLY A 87 -16.90 -18.70 16.75
C GLY A 87 -18.05 -19.65 16.48
N ASN A 88 -18.02 -20.37 15.36
CA ASN A 88 -18.96 -21.44 15.07
C ASN A 88 -18.24 -22.66 14.46
N PRO A 89 -17.79 -23.63 15.28
CA PRO A 89 -17.84 -23.63 16.75
C PRO A 89 -16.82 -22.64 17.36
N GLY A 90 -17.07 -22.20 18.60
CA GLY A 90 -16.13 -21.41 19.39
C GLY A 90 -15.58 -22.20 20.58
N PRO A 91 -14.56 -21.68 21.30
CA PRO A 91 -13.84 -20.41 21.11
C PRO A 91 -12.74 -20.48 20.03
N GLN A 92 -12.19 -19.33 19.63
CA GLN A 92 -10.99 -19.31 18.78
C GLN A 92 -9.77 -19.80 19.58
N PRO A 93 -8.94 -20.70 19.04
CA PRO A 93 -7.77 -21.21 19.75
C PRO A 93 -6.67 -20.13 19.88
N PRO A 94 -5.83 -20.19 20.93
CA PRO A 94 -4.66 -19.33 21.03
C PRO A 94 -3.65 -19.62 19.90
N ALA A 95 -2.85 -18.61 19.54
CA ALA A 95 -1.84 -18.72 18.51
C ALA A 95 -0.43 -18.61 19.12
N LYS A 96 0.45 -19.56 18.77
CA LYS A 96 1.83 -19.58 19.26
C LYS A 96 2.78 -18.61 18.53
N ASN A 97 2.47 -18.26 17.28
CA ASN A 97 3.33 -17.44 16.43
C ASN A 97 2.51 -16.41 15.64
N MET A 98 1.73 -15.58 16.34
CA MET A 98 0.98 -14.49 15.72
C MET A 98 1.82 -13.21 15.74
N MET A 99 2.51 -12.93 14.64
CA MET A 99 3.41 -11.77 14.53
C MET A 99 2.64 -10.45 14.52
N GLU A 100 3.28 -9.40 15.04
CA GLU A 100 2.80 -8.04 14.94
C GLU A 100 2.85 -7.55 13.47
N LEU A 101 1.85 -6.78 13.04
CA LEU A 101 1.86 -6.16 11.73
C LEU A 101 2.67 -4.86 11.76
N SER A 102 3.45 -4.63 10.70
CA SER A 102 4.06 -3.36 10.36
C SER A 102 3.33 -2.74 9.16
N TRP A 103 3.44 -1.42 9.02
CA TRP A 103 2.97 -0.73 7.82
C TRP A 103 3.89 -1.01 6.64
N ASP A 104 3.31 -1.09 5.45
CA ASP A 104 4.03 -1.28 4.19
C ASP A 104 3.50 -0.26 3.18
N ASP A 105 4.37 0.61 2.70
CA ASP A 105 4.00 1.73 1.83
C ASP A 105 3.61 1.25 0.42
N GLU A 106 4.16 0.14 -0.06
CA GLU A 106 3.80 -0.44 -1.37
C GLU A 106 2.36 -0.96 -1.34
N LEU A 107 2.02 -1.71 -0.30
CA LEU A 107 0.65 -2.19 -0.07
C LEU A 107 -0.33 -1.03 0.15
N ALA A 108 0.10 0.05 0.82
CA ALA A 108 -0.73 1.24 1.02
C ALA A 108 -1.07 1.93 -0.31
N VAL A 109 -0.09 2.11 -1.21
CA VAL A 109 -0.31 2.69 -2.54
C VAL A 109 -1.27 1.83 -3.37
N LEU A 110 -1.13 0.50 -3.32
CA LEU A 110 -2.05 -0.42 -4.00
C LEU A 110 -3.48 -0.32 -3.46
N ALA A 111 -3.62 -0.32 -2.13
CA ALA A 111 -4.90 -0.19 -1.47
C ALA A 111 -5.57 1.15 -1.81
N ARG A 112 -4.81 2.24 -1.81
CA ARG A 112 -5.29 3.56 -2.25
C ARG A 112 -5.76 3.52 -3.69
N ARG A 113 -4.97 2.95 -4.60
CA ARG A 113 -5.32 2.87 -6.03
C ARG A 113 -6.67 2.18 -6.26
N TRP A 114 -6.96 1.13 -5.49
CA TRP A 114 -8.26 0.47 -5.52
C TRP A 114 -9.36 1.27 -4.81
N ALA A 115 -9.09 1.88 -3.66
CA ALA A 115 -10.06 2.66 -2.91
C ALA A 115 -10.62 3.85 -3.72
N LEU A 116 -9.77 4.49 -4.52
CA LEU A 116 -10.15 5.57 -5.45
C LEU A 116 -11.10 5.15 -6.56
N GLN A 117 -11.41 3.85 -6.68
CA GLN A 117 -12.41 3.35 -7.63
C GLN A 117 -13.84 3.41 -7.08
N CYS A 118 -13.98 3.57 -5.76
CA CYS A 118 -15.25 3.62 -5.04
C CYS A 118 -16.21 2.48 -5.40
N VAL A 119 -15.66 1.28 -5.63
CA VAL A 119 -16.42 0.05 -5.88
C VAL A 119 -16.35 -0.81 -4.62
N LEU A 120 -17.52 -1.15 -4.05
CA LEU A 120 -17.64 -2.08 -2.91
C LEU A 120 -17.46 -3.54 -3.35
N SER A 121 -16.29 -3.84 -3.92
CA SER A 121 -15.87 -5.19 -4.28
C SER A 121 -14.37 -5.34 -4.09
N LYS A 122 -13.88 -6.57 -4.12
CA LYS A 122 -12.43 -6.81 -4.15
C LYS A 122 -11.89 -6.54 -5.55
N ASP A 123 -10.64 -6.08 -5.60
CA ASP A 123 -9.87 -6.11 -6.83
C ASP A 123 -9.60 -7.55 -7.29
N GLU A 124 -9.26 -7.68 -8.58
CA GLU A 124 -8.97 -8.97 -9.19
C GLU A 124 -7.56 -9.46 -8.82
N CYS A 125 -6.60 -8.53 -8.69
CA CYS A 125 -5.22 -8.86 -8.33
C CYS A 125 -4.47 -7.61 -7.82
N ARG A 126 -3.69 -7.79 -6.75
CA ARG A 126 -2.89 -6.76 -6.05
C ARG A 126 -1.63 -7.36 -5.42
N ASP A 127 -1.07 -8.34 -6.11
CA ASP A 127 0.12 -9.04 -5.66
C ASP A 127 1.34 -8.12 -5.81
N VAL A 128 2.28 -8.22 -4.87
CA VAL A 128 3.58 -7.55 -4.93
C VAL A 128 4.67 -8.60 -5.09
N SER A 129 5.78 -8.26 -5.74
CA SER A 129 6.84 -9.24 -6.04
C SER A 129 7.47 -9.86 -4.80
N GLU A 130 7.50 -9.11 -3.69
CA GLU A 130 8.03 -9.60 -2.40
C GLU A 130 7.09 -10.61 -1.73
N TYR A 131 5.77 -10.46 -1.96
CA TYR A 131 4.71 -11.27 -1.36
C TYR A 131 3.74 -11.79 -2.43
N PRO A 132 4.17 -12.75 -3.28
CA PRO A 132 3.36 -13.26 -4.38
C PRO A 132 2.17 -14.11 -3.93
N TYR A 133 2.01 -14.34 -2.62
CA TYR A 133 0.83 -14.96 -2.04
C TYR A 133 0.25 -14.01 -1.00
N HIS A 134 -1.06 -13.81 -1.09
CA HIS A 134 -1.91 -13.06 -0.17
C HIS A 134 -1.53 -13.35 1.31
N ILE A 135 -0.68 -12.48 1.89
CA ILE A 135 -0.38 -12.25 3.32
C ILE A 135 -0.66 -13.45 4.25
N LEU A 136 -0.06 -14.62 4.00
CA LEU A 136 -0.22 -15.79 4.88
C LEU A 136 1.02 -16.69 4.95
N TYR A 137 2.24 -16.14 5.02
CA TYR A 137 3.37 -16.87 5.60
C TYR A 137 4.38 -15.86 6.16
N SER A 138 4.28 -15.58 7.46
CA SER A 138 5.47 -15.17 8.22
C SER A 138 6.42 -16.36 8.23
N ARG A 139 7.67 -16.17 7.80
CA ARG A 139 8.75 -17.13 8.12
C ARG A 139 8.99 -17.15 9.62
#